data_AF-A0A8T5MAJ6-F1
#
_entry.id   AF-A0A8T5MAJ6-F1
#
_cell.length_a   1.000
_cell.length_b   1.000
_cell.length_c   1.000
_cell.angle_alpha   90.00
_cell.angle_beta   90.00
_cell.angle_gamma   90.00
#
_symmetry.space_group_name_H-M   'P 1'
#
loop_
_entity.id
_entity.type
_entity.pdbx_description
1 polymer ?
#
loop_
_entity_poly.entity_id
_entity_poly.type
_entity_poly.pdbx_seq_one_letter_code
_entity_poly.pdbx_strand_id
1 'polypeptide(L)'
;MNLMEQFEEEIEGKRSPLKIILVVFLILLIVLMTVSYYAVKIDPKPNFRVSLDDVLRNAPSYDGENRINSIQDARSLVISDFMKHVVGKVGSSCKEVKDVCYAKAFYYFVRDEIKYLPDPDQQIIEVPERTLLSGSSDCENEAILLSIMLKSIGLDSRIVLVKRHAYVQVYLPDAARIYKMDEDWVGLDPTCKYCEFGEVPPKDLEILDYVYMQ
;
A
#
# COMPACT_ATOMS: atom_id res chain seq x y z
N MET A 1 -47.53 -43.13 24.76
CA MET A 1 -46.83 -42.05 25.45
C MET A 1 -45.78 -41.56 24.49
N ASN A 2 -46.05 -40.44 23.83
CA ASN A 2 -45.30 -40.00 22.65
C ASN A 2 -44.00 -39.32 23.06
N LEU A 3 -42.90 -39.63 22.36
CA LEU A 3 -41.58 -39.03 22.57
C LEU A 3 -41.59 -37.48 22.45
N MET A 4 -42.59 -36.93 21.76
CA MET A 4 -42.84 -35.49 21.66
C MET A 4 -43.40 -34.87 22.94
N GLU A 5 -44.28 -35.56 23.68
CA GLU A 5 -44.83 -35.05 24.96
C GLU A 5 -43.74 -34.95 26.02
N GLN A 6 -42.77 -35.87 26.00
CA GLN A 6 -41.64 -35.87 26.93
C GLN A 6 -40.66 -34.71 26.68
N PHE A 7 -40.58 -34.21 25.45
CA PHE A 7 -39.73 -33.08 25.09
C PHE A 7 -40.39 -31.73 25.43
N GLU A 8 -41.72 -31.67 25.46
CA GLU A 8 -42.49 -30.48 25.83
C GLU A 8 -42.59 -30.31 27.36
N GLU A 9 -42.77 -31.38 28.14
CA GLU A 9 -42.85 -31.29 29.62
C GLU A 9 -41.53 -30.84 30.28
N GLU A 10 -40.37 -31.13 29.68
CA GLU A 10 -39.07 -30.71 30.22
C GLU A 10 -38.82 -29.19 30.08
N ILE A 11 -39.62 -28.51 29.27
CA ILE A 11 -39.51 -27.07 29.00
C ILE A 11 -40.28 -26.22 30.05
N GLU A 12 -41.26 -26.79 30.76
CA GLU A 12 -42.07 -26.09 31.77
C GLU A 12 -41.43 -26.02 33.18
N GLY A 13 -40.17 -26.44 33.32
CA GLY A 13 -39.40 -26.26 34.55
C GLY A 13 -38.96 -24.81 34.74
N LYS A 14 -39.84 -23.97 35.32
CA LYS A 14 -39.63 -22.60 35.85
C LYS A 14 -38.24 -22.04 35.51
N ARG A 15 -38.06 -21.59 34.26
CA ARG A 15 -36.75 -21.13 33.76
C ARG A 15 -36.29 -19.98 34.66
N SER A 16 -35.29 -20.24 35.50
CA SER A 16 -34.72 -19.23 36.38
C SER A 16 -34.35 -18.03 35.50
N PRO A 17 -34.80 -16.80 35.83
CA PRO A 17 -34.49 -15.60 35.05
C PRO A 17 -32.98 -15.42 34.82
N LEU A 18 -32.19 -15.96 35.74
CA LEU A 18 -30.73 -16.02 35.67
C LEU A 18 -30.21 -16.81 34.46
N LYS A 19 -30.87 -17.91 34.06
CA LYS A 19 -30.51 -18.69 32.86
C LYS A 19 -30.79 -17.90 31.59
N ILE A 20 -31.90 -17.16 31.55
CA ILE A 20 -32.26 -16.32 30.38
C ILE A 20 -31.24 -15.19 30.23
N ILE A 21 -30.90 -14.51 31.34
CA ILE A 21 -29.88 -13.46 31.36
C ILE A 21 -28.53 -14.00 30.87
N LEU A 22 -28.13 -15.19 31.35
CA LEU A 22 -26.88 -15.84 30.94
C LEU A 22 -26.86 -16.13 29.42
N VAL A 23 -27.93 -16.69 28.87
CA VAL A 23 -28.03 -17.00 27.43
C VAL A 23 -27.97 -15.73 26.58
N VAL A 24 -28.70 -14.68 26.96
CA VAL A 24 -28.68 -13.39 26.27
C VAL A 24 -27.28 -12.76 26.32
N PHE A 25 -26.61 -12.82 27.47
CA PHE A 25 -25.25 -12.34 27.63
C PHE A 25 -24.25 -13.11 26.75
N LEU A 26 -24.39 -14.43 26.65
CA LEU A 26 -23.56 -15.28 25.78
C LEU A 26 -23.77 -14.95 24.30
N ILE A 27 -25.01 -14.75 23.88
CA ILE A 27 -25.33 -14.31 22.50
C ILE A 27 -24.71 -12.94 22.23
N LEU A 28 -24.83 -11.99 23.16
CA LEU A 28 -24.23 -10.66 23.03
C LEU A 28 -22.70 -10.74 22.89
N LEU A 29 -22.04 -11.60 23.67
CA LEU A 29 -20.60 -11.83 23.57
C LEU A 29 -20.20 -12.39 22.20
N ILE A 30 -20.94 -13.40 21.71
CA ILE A 30 -20.69 -13.98 20.38
C ILE A 30 -20.87 -12.91 19.30
N VAL A 31 -21.91 -12.08 19.37
CA VAL A 31 -22.12 -10.97 18.42
C VAL A 31 -20.99 -9.96 18.49
N LEU A 32 -20.57 -9.52 19.67
CA LEU A 32 -19.46 -8.59 19.85
C LEU A 32 -18.14 -9.13 19.26
N MET A 33 -17.86 -10.42 19.50
CA MET A 33 -16.67 -11.08 18.94
C MET A 33 -16.75 -11.23 17.42
N THR A 34 -17.90 -11.62 16.91
CA THR A 34 -18.12 -11.86 15.48
C THR A 34 -18.04 -10.55 14.69
N VAL A 35 -18.71 -9.50 15.16
CA VAL A 35 -18.66 -8.17 14.54
C VAL A 35 -17.23 -7.65 14.53
N SER A 36 -16.50 -7.76 15.64
CA SER A 36 -15.11 -7.33 15.71
C SER A 36 -14.21 -8.12 14.76
N TYR A 37 -14.41 -9.44 14.65
CA TYR A 37 -13.63 -10.30 13.75
C TYR A 37 -13.83 -9.94 12.28
N TYR A 38 -15.07 -9.70 11.85
CA TYR A 38 -15.37 -9.34 10.46
C TYR A 38 -15.18 -7.84 10.14
N ALA A 39 -15.15 -6.97 11.16
CA ALA A 39 -14.95 -5.53 10.98
C ALA A 39 -13.47 -5.12 10.87
N VAL A 40 -12.52 -5.99 11.23
CA VAL A 40 -11.09 -5.70 11.10
C VAL A 40 -10.67 -5.90 9.65
N LYS A 41 -10.39 -4.78 8.95
CA LYS A 41 -9.76 -4.82 7.63
C LYS A 41 -8.41 -5.54 7.75
N ILE A 42 -8.20 -6.52 6.87
CA ILE A 42 -6.97 -7.31 6.82
C ILE A 42 -5.82 -6.39 6.42
N ASP A 43 -4.72 -6.45 7.16
CA ASP A 43 -3.49 -5.69 6.89
C ASP A 43 -2.40 -6.61 6.31
N PRO A 44 -2.48 -6.98 5.01
CA PRO A 44 -1.49 -7.86 4.42
C PRO A 44 -0.13 -7.16 4.35
N LYS A 45 0.95 -7.93 4.51
CA LYS A 45 2.34 -7.45 4.47
C LYS A 45 3.19 -8.37 3.57
N PRO A 46 4.21 -7.83 2.89
CA PRO A 46 5.18 -8.65 2.18
C PRO A 46 5.92 -9.58 3.15
N ASN A 47 6.21 -10.81 2.74
CA ASN A 47 6.83 -11.81 3.62
C ASN A 47 8.34 -11.64 3.76
N PHE A 48 8.97 -11.06 2.75
CA PHE A 48 10.40 -10.82 2.67
C PHE A 48 10.64 -9.52 1.93
N ARG A 49 11.82 -8.92 2.15
CA ARG A 49 12.28 -7.76 1.38
C ARG A 49 13.05 -8.25 0.16
N VAL A 50 12.84 -7.57 -0.96
CA VAL A 50 13.54 -7.83 -2.22
C VAL A 50 14.62 -6.77 -2.35
N SER A 51 15.86 -7.17 -2.66
CA SER A 51 16.95 -6.21 -2.81
C SER A 51 17.04 -5.66 -4.24
N LEU A 52 17.74 -4.54 -4.42
CA LEU A 52 18.01 -3.99 -5.74
C LEU A 52 18.79 -4.98 -6.62
N ASP A 53 19.77 -5.69 -6.07
CA ASP A 53 20.53 -6.71 -6.81
C ASP A 53 19.63 -7.83 -7.34
N ASP A 54 18.66 -8.26 -6.52
CA ASP A 54 17.73 -9.34 -6.91
C ASP A 54 16.84 -8.96 -8.10
N VAL A 55 16.40 -7.69 -8.17
CA VAL A 55 15.54 -7.23 -9.27
C VAL A 55 16.33 -6.91 -10.54
N LEU A 56 17.59 -6.50 -10.41
CA LEU A 56 18.46 -6.23 -11.56
C LEU A 56 19.03 -7.52 -12.18
N ARG A 57 19.09 -8.59 -11.40
CA ARG A 57 19.58 -9.89 -11.86
C ARG A 57 18.68 -10.48 -12.94
N ASN A 58 19.22 -10.58 -14.16
CA ASN A 58 18.50 -11.02 -15.37
C ASN A 58 17.37 -10.08 -15.79
N ALA A 59 17.39 -8.82 -15.35
CA ALA A 59 16.51 -7.81 -15.91
C ALA A 59 16.82 -7.63 -17.41
N PRO A 60 15.81 -7.35 -18.26
CA PRO A 60 16.04 -6.97 -19.66
C PRO A 60 17.03 -5.81 -19.77
N SER A 61 17.74 -5.69 -20.89
CA SER A 61 18.53 -4.47 -21.13
C SER A 61 17.59 -3.27 -21.31
N TYR A 62 17.98 -2.13 -20.74
CA TYR A 62 17.30 -0.86 -20.96
C TYR A 62 18.19 0.08 -21.78
N ASP A 63 17.72 0.50 -22.95
CA ASP A 63 18.40 1.40 -23.90
C ASP A 63 17.57 2.66 -24.25
N GLY A 64 16.51 2.93 -23.49
CA GLY A 64 15.59 4.05 -23.70
C GLY A 64 16.14 5.43 -23.31
N GLU A 65 15.31 6.45 -23.48
CA GLU A 65 15.61 7.81 -23.04
C GLU A 65 15.84 7.87 -21.52
N ASN A 66 16.85 8.61 -21.09
CA ASN A 66 17.24 8.59 -19.68
C ASN A 66 16.50 9.62 -18.81
N ARG A 67 15.76 10.55 -19.42
CA ARG A 67 15.20 11.73 -18.77
C ARG A 67 13.89 12.16 -19.41
N ILE A 68 13.07 12.87 -18.64
CA ILE A 68 11.88 13.58 -19.12
C ILE A 68 12.01 15.07 -18.82
N ASN A 69 11.19 15.91 -19.48
CA ASN A 69 11.34 17.36 -19.37
C ASN A 69 10.73 17.92 -18.09
N SER A 70 9.67 17.30 -17.59
CA SER A 70 8.95 17.73 -16.40
C SER A 70 8.34 16.55 -15.65
N ILE A 71 8.05 16.74 -14.36
CA ILE A 71 7.34 15.73 -13.58
C ILE A 71 5.94 15.43 -14.13
N GLN A 72 5.31 16.40 -14.81
CA GLN A 72 4.01 16.22 -15.46
C GLN A 72 4.07 15.23 -16.62
N ASP A 73 5.25 15.03 -17.23
CA ASP A 73 5.44 14.06 -18.32
C ASP A 73 5.49 12.61 -17.80
N ALA A 74 5.63 12.41 -16.48
CA ALA A 74 5.64 11.08 -15.87
C ALA A 74 4.35 10.29 -16.17
N ARG A 75 3.21 10.97 -16.31
CA ARG A 75 1.92 10.33 -16.62
C ARG A 75 1.91 9.63 -17.98
N SER A 76 2.68 10.12 -18.95
CA SER A 76 2.74 9.56 -20.31
C SER A 76 3.84 8.51 -20.49
N LEU A 77 4.58 8.19 -19.42
CA LEU A 77 5.57 7.11 -19.47
C LEU A 77 4.88 5.77 -19.73
N VAL A 78 5.40 5.06 -20.73
CA VAL A 78 4.97 3.71 -21.07
C VAL A 78 5.72 2.73 -20.18
N ILE A 79 5.00 1.79 -19.58
CA ILE A 79 5.59 0.75 -18.73
C ILE A 79 6.39 -0.21 -19.62
N SER A 80 7.72 -0.16 -19.48
CA SER A 80 8.64 -1.05 -20.21
C SER A 80 8.60 -2.48 -19.69
N ASP A 81 9.13 -3.42 -20.48
CA ASP A 81 9.29 -4.81 -20.04
C ASP A 81 10.30 -4.93 -18.89
N PHE A 82 11.27 -4.01 -18.79
CA PHE A 82 12.15 -3.88 -17.64
C PHE A 82 11.34 -3.58 -16.37
N MET A 83 10.47 -2.56 -16.42
CA MET A 83 9.64 -2.20 -15.27
C MET A 83 8.68 -3.32 -14.89
N LYS A 84 8.07 -4.01 -15.86
CA LYS A 84 7.24 -5.19 -15.58
C LYS A 84 8.01 -6.30 -14.88
N HIS A 85 9.27 -6.55 -15.27
CA HIS A 85 10.13 -7.51 -14.61
C HIS A 85 10.37 -7.15 -13.14
N VAL A 86 10.78 -5.90 -12.89
CA VAL A 86 11.07 -5.41 -11.54
C VAL A 86 9.82 -5.47 -10.66
N VAL A 87 8.69 -4.96 -11.15
CA VAL A 87 7.39 -4.99 -10.44
C VAL A 87 6.97 -6.42 -10.13
N GLY A 88 7.10 -7.35 -11.07
CA GLY A 88 6.81 -8.76 -10.84
C GLY A 88 7.69 -9.40 -9.76
N LYS A 89 8.98 -9.05 -9.73
CA LYS A 89 9.93 -9.52 -8.71
C LYS A 89 9.59 -8.97 -7.33
N VAL A 90 9.42 -7.66 -7.19
CA VAL A 90 9.07 -7.05 -5.89
C VAL A 90 7.71 -7.53 -5.41
N GLY A 91 6.74 -7.62 -6.32
CA GLY A 91 5.38 -8.09 -6.02
C GLY A 91 5.32 -9.56 -5.59
N SER A 92 6.27 -10.40 -6.00
CA SER A 92 6.35 -11.81 -5.58
C SER A 92 6.56 -12.01 -4.07
N SER A 93 6.89 -10.94 -3.33
CA SER A 93 6.95 -10.95 -1.87
C SER A 93 5.58 -11.11 -1.19
N CYS A 94 4.48 -10.86 -1.91
CA CYS A 94 3.10 -10.99 -1.43
C CYS A 94 2.55 -12.40 -1.65
N LYS A 95 1.95 -13.02 -0.60
CA LYS A 95 1.33 -14.37 -0.72
C LYS A 95 0.07 -14.37 -1.58
N GLU A 96 -0.69 -13.29 -1.48
CA GLU A 96 -2.01 -13.14 -2.10
C GLU A 96 -2.00 -11.87 -2.95
N VAL A 97 -2.81 -11.86 -4.00
CA VAL A 97 -3.01 -10.71 -4.89
C VAL A 97 -3.88 -9.69 -4.15
N LYS A 98 -3.24 -8.84 -3.35
CA LYS A 98 -3.87 -7.78 -2.56
C LYS A 98 -3.15 -6.47 -2.77
N ASP A 99 -3.89 -5.45 -3.18
CA ASP A 99 -3.39 -4.11 -3.51
C ASP A 99 -2.58 -3.48 -2.38
N VAL A 100 -3.08 -3.58 -1.15
CA VAL A 100 -2.39 -3.10 0.06
C VAL A 100 -1.03 -3.79 0.24
N CYS A 101 -0.92 -5.08 -0.10
CA CYS A 101 0.35 -5.79 0.01
C CYS A 101 1.34 -5.30 -1.05
N TYR A 102 0.91 -5.16 -2.31
CA TYR A 102 1.76 -4.69 -3.39
C TYR A 102 2.22 -3.25 -3.16
N ALA A 103 1.31 -2.36 -2.75
CA ALA A 103 1.65 -0.99 -2.41
C ALA A 103 2.72 -0.92 -1.31
N LYS A 104 2.60 -1.74 -0.26
CA LYS A 104 3.63 -1.88 0.77
C LYS A 104 4.95 -2.41 0.22
N ALA A 105 4.90 -3.47 -0.58
CA ALA A 105 6.09 -4.08 -1.15
C ALA A 105 6.87 -3.07 -2.00
N PHE A 106 6.18 -2.30 -2.85
CA PHE A 106 6.79 -1.28 -3.70
C PHE A 106 7.28 -0.09 -2.88
N TYR A 107 6.48 0.40 -1.93
CA TYR A 107 6.88 1.48 -1.03
C TYR A 107 8.16 1.13 -0.27
N TYR A 108 8.18 -0.02 0.40
CA TYR A 108 9.35 -0.44 1.16
C TYR A 108 10.55 -0.73 0.27
N PHE A 109 10.35 -1.30 -0.92
CA PHE A 109 11.43 -1.49 -1.88
C PHE A 109 12.08 -0.15 -2.27
N VAL A 110 11.30 0.84 -2.71
CA VAL A 110 11.87 2.15 -3.09
C VAL A 110 12.52 2.83 -1.88
N ARG A 111 11.85 2.83 -0.72
CA ARG A 111 12.35 3.43 0.51
C ARG A 111 13.67 2.81 0.96
N ASP A 112 13.80 1.49 0.88
CA ASP A 112 14.93 0.78 1.49
C ASP A 112 16.11 0.62 0.50
N GLU A 113 15.83 0.50 -0.79
CA GLU A 113 16.83 0.14 -1.80
C GLU A 113 17.33 1.33 -2.63
N ILE A 114 16.55 2.42 -2.73
CA ILE A 114 16.96 3.64 -3.42
C ILE A 114 17.53 4.65 -2.42
N LYS A 115 18.78 5.05 -2.65
CA LYS A 115 19.49 6.01 -1.79
C LYS A 115 19.15 7.43 -2.20
N TYR A 116 18.78 8.24 -1.22
CA TYR A 116 18.56 9.66 -1.46
C TYR A 116 19.87 10.35 -1.89
N LEU A 117 19.84 10.96 -3.06
CA LEU A 117 20.93 11.76 -3.63
C LEU A 117 20.32 13.03 -4.23
N PRO A 118 20.48 14.19 -3.57
CA PRO A 118 19.91 15.43 -4.10
C PRO A 118 20.62 15.87 -5.38
N ASP A 119 19.86 16.47 -6.28
CA ASP A 119 20.43 17.14 -7.45
C ASP A 119 21.29 18.35 -7.05
N PRO A 120 22.37 18.64 -7.81
CA PRO A 120 23.31 19.70 -7.46
C PRO A 120 22.70 21.12 -7.60
N ASP A 121 22.29 21.50 -8.82
CA ASP A 121 21.86 22.88 -9.15
C ASP A 121 20.58 22.95 -9.97
N GLN A 122 20.36 21.98 -10.87
CA GLN A 122 19.17 21.90 -11.72
C GLN A 122 18.45 20.61 -11.42
N GLN A 123 17.12 20.70 -11.33
CA GLN A 123 16.26 19.53 -11.21
C GLN A 123 16.43 18.64 -12.45
N ILE A 124 16.81 17.38 -12.23
CA ILE A 124 16.93 16.36 -13.24
C ILE A 124 15.79 15.38 -13.02
N ILE A 125 14.88 15.29 -13.98
CA ILE A 125 13.81 14.31 -13.93
C ILE A 125 14.21 13.10 -14.78
N GLU A 126 14.41 11.97 -14.11
CA GLU A 126 14.81 10.70 -14.69
C GLU A 126 13.61 9.79 -14.93
N VAL A 127 13.75 8.90 -15.90
CA VAL A 127 12.83 7.77 -16.08
C VAL A 127 13.08 6.72 -14.97
N PRO A 128 12.06 5.93 -14.56
CA PRO A 128 12.18 5.01 -13.44
C PRO A 128 13.28 3.95 -13.61
N GLU A 129 13.58 3.54 -14.85
CA GLU A 129 14.65 2.59 -15.12
C GLU A 129 16.03 3.15 -14.75
N ARG A 130 16.26 4.46 -14.90
CA ARG A 130 17.55 5.07 -14.52
C ARG A 130 17.72 5.15 -13.02
N THR A 131 16.66 5.49 -12.29
CA THR A 131 16.65 5.46 -10.82
C THR A 131 16.98 4.06 -10.29
N LEU A 132 16.45 3.01 -10.93
CA LEU A 132 16.75 1.63 -10.55
C LEU A 132 18.20 1.23 -10.88
N LEU A 133 18.69 1.61 -12.06
CA LEU A 133 20.06 1.29 -12.49
C LEU A 133 21.13 2.04 -11.67
N SER A 134 20.84 3.27 -11.23
CA SER A 134 21.74 4.05 -10.36
C SER A 134 21.67 3.60 -8.90
N GLY A 135 20.50 3.13 -8.45
CA GLY A 135 20.23 2.84 -7.04
C GLY A 135 20.17 4.10 -6.17
N SER A 136 20.04 5.28 -6.78
CA SER A 136 19.95 6.54 -6.05
C SER A 136 19.26 7.64 -6.86
N SER A 137 18.44 8.46 -6.20
CA SER A 137 17.88 9.70 -6.76
C SER A 137 17.36 10.64 -5.67
N ASP A 138 16.75 11.75 -6.05
CA ASP A 138 16.05 12.67 -5.15
C ASP A 138 14.54 12.35 -5.03
N CYS A 139 13.78 13.26 -4.41
CA CYS A 139 12.38 13.04 -4.07
C CYS A 139 11.45 12.87 -5.28
N GLU A 140 11.61 13.70 -6.32
CA GLU A 140 10.80 13.65 -7.53
C GLU A 140 10.98 12.31 -8.25
N ASN A 141 12.23 11.87 -8.39
CA ASN A 141 12.55 10.64 -9.11
C ASN A 141 12.14 9.38 -8.32
N GLU A 142 12.31 9.37 -6.99
CA GLU A 142 11.79 8.27 -6.15
C GLU A 142 10.25 8.21 -6.22
N ALA A 143 9.57 9.36 -6.26
CA ALA A 143 8.12 9.43 -6.40
C ALA A 143 7.64 8.95 -7.79
N ILE A 144 8.35 9.30 -8.87
CA ILE A 144 8.09 8.77 -10.22
C ILE A 144 8.26 7.25 -10.25
N LEU A 145 9.37 6.73 -9.72
CA LEU A 145 9.62 5.30 -9.66
C LEU A 145 8.49 4.56 -8.94
N LEU A 146 8.15 4.99 -7.72
CA LEU A 146 7.08 4.38 -6.94
C LEU A 146 5.74 4.45 -7.67
N SER A 147 5.42 5.60 -8.28
CA SER A 147 4.17 5.78 -9.02
C SER A 147 4.08 4.87 -10.25
N ILE A 148 5.18 4.68 -10.99
CA ILE A 148 5.21 3.77 -12.14
C ILE A 148 5.10 2.31 -11.69
N MET A 149 5.70 1.93 -10.56
CA MET A 149 5.52 0.59 -10.00
C MET A 149 4.05 0.32 -9.63
N LEU A 150 3.37 1.29 -9.00
CA LEU A 150 1.94 1.21 -8.67
C LEU A 150 1.07 1.15 -9.94
N LYS A 151 1.32 2.05 -10.89
CA LYS A 151 0.63 2.08 -12.19
C LYS A 151 0.79 0.77 -12.97
N SER A 152 1.94 0.10 -12.84
CA SER A 152 2.23 -1.18 -13.51
C SER A 152 1.31 -2.33 -13.12
N ILE A 153 0.68 -2.26 -11.94
CA ILE A 153 -0.32 -3.22 -11.49
C ILE A 153 -1.75 -2.65 -11.51
N GLY A 154 -1.94 -1.46 -12.08
CA GLY A 154 -3.24 -0.80 -12.21
C GLY A 154 -3.72 -0.09 -10.96
N LEU A 155 -2.83 0.27 -10.02
CA LEU A 155 -3.21 1.09 -8.87
C LEU A 155 -3.16 2.57 -9.22
N ASP A 156 -4.28 3.25 -8.99
CA ASP A 156 -4.39 4.69 -9.09
C ASP A 156 -3.47 5.36 -8.06
N SER A 157 -2.58 6.20 -8.55
CA SER A 157 -1.67 6.99 -7.72
C SER A 157 -1.59 8.43 -8.18
N ARG A 158 -1.11 9.30 -7.29
CA ARG A 158 -0.79 10.69 -7.60
C ARG A 158 0.50 11.07 -6.92
N ILE A 159 1.38 11.75 -7.64
CA ILE A 159 2.54 12.40 -7.05
C ILE A 159 2.03 13.68 -6.39
N VAL A 160 2.33 13.85 -5.11
CA VAL A 160 1.97 15.02 -4.31
C VAL A 160 3.18 15.95 -4.27
N LEU A 161 2.99 17.17 -4.76
CA LEU A 161 4.00 18.22 -4.73
C LEU A 161 3.78 19.09 -3.51
N VAL A 162 4.83 19.23 -2.69
CA VAL A 162 4.84 20.12 -1.54
C VAL A 162 6.08 21.01 -1.61
N LYS A 163 6.23 21.92 -0.64
CA LYS A 163 7.33 22.88 -0.66
C LYS A 163 8.69 22.15 -0.56
N ARG A 164 9.41 22.10 -1.68
CA ARG A 164 10.75 21.49 -1.80
C ARG A 164 10.78 19.98 -1.54
N HIS A 165 9.67 19.28 -1.77
CA HIS A 165 9.59 17.84 -1.62
C HIS A 165 8.48 17.25 -2.49
N ALA A 166 8.59 15.97 -2.83
CA ALA A 166 7.60 15.21 -3.57
C ALA A 166 7.45 13.82 -2.96
N TYR A 167 6.21 13.33 -2.85
CA TYR A 167 5.90 11.98 -2.40
C TYR A 167 4.72 11.41 -3.18
N VAL A 168 4.28 10.19 -2.87
CA VAL A 168 3.18 9.53 -3.60
C VAL A 168 1.98 9.34 -2.69
N GLN A 169 0.78 9.51 -3.23
CA GLN A 169 -0.44 8.97 -2.63
C GLN A 169 -1.02 7.90 -3.54
N VAL A 170 -1.47 6.80 -2.96
CA VAL A 170 -2.13 5.69 -3.67
C VAL A 170 -3.57 5.54 -3.19
N TYR A 171 -4.50 5.28 -4.10
CA TYR A 171 -5.90 5.04 -3.76
C TYR A 171 -6.09 3.58 -3.34
N LEU A 172 -6.44 3.35 -2.07
CA LEU A 172 -6.58 2.01 -1.48
C LEU A 172 -7.86 1.93 -0.62
N PRO A 173 -9.03 1.66 -1.22
CA PRO A 173 -10.30 1.57 -0.50
C PRO A 173 -10.29 0.47 0.57
N ASP A 174 -9.56 -0.62 0.32
CA ASP A 174 -9.42 -1.75 1.24
C ASP A 174 -8.36 -1.55 2.33
N ALA A 175 -7.59 -0.46 2.31
CA ALA A 175 -6.64 -0.18 3.37
C ALA A 175 -7.32 0.04 4.73
N ALA A 176 -6.59 -0.29 5.80
CA ALA A 176 -7.00 0.03 7.16
C ALA A 176 -7.15 1.55 7.33
N ARG A 177 -8.17 1.97 8.09
CA ARG A 177 -8.50 3.40 8.28
C ARG A 177 -7.32 4.21 8.83
N ILE A 178 -6.43 3.59 9.59
CA ILE A 178 -5.26 4.24 10.19
C ILE A 178 -4.25 4.78 9.16
N TYR A 179 -4.26 4.26 7.94
CA TYR A 179 -3.34 4.69 6.87
C TYR A 179 -3.92 5.80 5.99
N LYS A 180 -5.22 6.04 6.10
CA LYS A 180 -5.95 6.92 5.19
C LYS A 180 -5.84 8.35 5.66
N MET A 181 -5.50 9.25 4.74
CA MET A 181 -5.36 10.68 5.01
C MET A 181 -6.61 11.43 4.58
N ASP A 182 -6.95 11.31 3.30
CA ASP A 182 -8.12 11.93 2.67
C ASP A 182 -8.86 10.86 1.88
N GLU A 183 -10.14 10.65 2.21
CA GLU A 183 -10.96 9.55 1.71
C GLU A 183 -10.24 8.19 1.80
N ASP A 184 -9.90 7.58 0.66
CA ASP A 184 -9.21 6.30 0.55
C ASP A 184 -7.75 6.45 0.08
N TRP A 185 -7.20 7.67 0.07
CA TRP A 185 -5.81 7.94 -0.28
C TRP A 185 -4.87 7.65 0.89
N VAL A 186 -3.79 6.94 0.60
CA VAL A 186 -2.71 6.59 1.54
C VAL A 186 -1.41 7.25 1.10
N GLY A 187 -0.78 8.01 1.99
CA GLY A 187 0.51 8.67 1.74
C GLY A 187 1.71 7.74 1.86
N LEU A 188 2.62 7.83 0.90
CA LEU A 188 3.82 7.03 0.74
C LEU A 188 5.01 7.94 0.42
N ASP A 189 5.87 8.20 1.41
CA ASP A 189 7.10 8.98 1.23
C ASP A 189 8.34 8.08 1.25
N PRO A 190 8.85 7.64 0.08
CA PRO A 190 10.00 6.73 0.03
C PRO A 190 11.32 7.39 0.48
N THR A 191 11.38 8.72 0.54
CA THR A 191 12.58 9.42 1.02
C THR A 191 12.67 9.42 2.55
N CYS A 192 11.52 9.28 3.23
CA CYS A 192 11.45 9.21 4.68
C CYS A 192 11.84 7.82 5.18
N LYS A 193 13.14 7.59 5.41
CA LYS A 193 13.68 6.27 5.80
C LYS A 193 13.16 5.72 7.14
N TYR A 194 12.54 6.56 7.97
CA TYR A 194 11.95 6.17 9.25
C TYR A 194 10.41 6.16 9.23
N CYS A 195 9.77 6.55 8.12
CA CYS A 195 8.32 6.53 8.00
C CYS A 195 7.84 5.12 7.68
N GLU A 196 6.78 4.69 8.35
CA GLU A 196 6.07 3.47 7.99
C GLU A 196 5.04 3.71 6.86
N PHE A 197 4.46 2.63 6.36
CA PHE A 197 3.43 2.73 5.32
C PHE A 197 2.24 3.57 5.80
N GLY A 198 1.82 4.55 5.00
CA GLY A 198 0.75 5.49 5.36
C GLY A 198 1.19 6.68 6.22
N GLU A 199 2.49 6.79 6.54
CA GLU A 199 3.03 7.93 7.29
C GLU A 199 3.70 8.94 6.35
N VAL A 200 3.38 10.21 6.56
CA VAL A 200 4.00 11.35 5.88
C VAL A 200 4.45 12.35 6.95
N PRO A 201 5.66 12.92 6.86
CA PRO A 201 6.11 13.90 7.83
C PRO A 201 5.15 15.10 7.93
N PRO A 202 4.84 15.62 9.14
CA PRO A 202 3.87 16.72 9.30
C PRO A 202 4.19 17.99 8.49
N LYS A 203 5.48 18.25 8.23
CA LYS A 203 5.94 19.38 7.41
C LYS A 203 5.54 19.27 5.92
N ASP A 204 5.21 18.07 5.46
CA ASP A 204 4.91 17.74 4.06
C ASP A 204 3.39 17.51 3.86
N LEU A 205 2.57 17.96 4.81
CA LEU A 205 1.10 17.91 4.71
C LEU A 205 0.50 19.13 3.98
N GLU A 206 1.28 20.18 3.76
CA GLU A 206 0.84 21.36 2.99
C GLU A 206 1.00 21.10 1.50
N ILE A 207 -0.08 20.68 0.86
CA ILE A 207 -0.10 20.28 -0.55
C ILE A 207 -0.19 21.50 -1.46
N LEU A 208 0.70 21.55 -2.45
CA LEU A 208 0.73 22.60 -3.47
C LEU A 208 0.04 22.16 -4.76
N ASP A 209 0.31 20.94 -5.22
CA ASP A 209 -0.23 20.41 -6.49
C ASP A 209 -0.20 18.87 -6.52
N TYR A 210 -0.87 18.29 -7.51
CA TYR A 210 -0.91 16.85 -7.76
C TYR A 210 -0.61 16.52 -9.22
N VAL A 211 0.16 15.46 -9.45
CA VAL A 211 0.29 14.82 -10.76
C VAL A 211 -0.38 13.45 -10.71
N TYR A 212 -1.55 13.34 -11.34
CA TYR A 212 -2.32 12.09 -11.38
C TYR A 212 -1.70 11.08 -12.36
N MET A 213 -1.51 9.86 -11.89
CA MET A 213 -0.87 8.75 -12.60
C MET A 213 -1.93 7.70 -12.95
N GLN A 214 -2.80 8.05 -13.91
CA GLN A 214 -3.78 7.14 -14.53
C GLN A 214 -3.18 6.50 -15.80
#